data_AF-A0A7W6ALB5-F1
#
_entry.id   AF-A0A7W6ALB5-F1
#
_cell.length_a   1.000
_cell.length_b   1.000
_cell.length_c   1.000
_cell.angle_alpha   90.00
_cell.angle_beta   90.00
_cell.angle_gamma   90.00
#
_symmetry.space_group_name_H-M   'P 1'
#
loop_
_entity.id
_entity.type
_entity.pdbx_description
1 polymer ?
#
loop_
_entity_poly.entity_id
_entity_poly.type
_entity_poly.pdbx_seq_one_letter_code
_entity_poly.pdbx_strand_id
1 'polypeptide(L)' 'MCGRFTQYPTWAQIHEAMSIIGPRRNLRARYNIAPTTTVEVVRQGDDGRTIVPMRWGLVPVWGKKPLKSVPATFNARA' A
#
# COMPACT_ATOMS: atom_id res chain seq x y z
N MET A 1 11.05 13.24 -0.21
CA MET A 1 10.97 11.97 -0.96
C MET A 1 11.37 10.85 0.01
N CYS A 2 10.64 9.74 0.06
CA CYS A 2 10.88 8.66 1.03
C CYS A 2 11.19 7.33 0.32
N GLY A 3 12.14 6.55 0.84
CA GLY A 3 12.55 5.27 0.25
C GLY A 3 12.36 4.05 1.15
N ARG A 4 12.00 4.25 2.44
CA ARG A 4 11.74 3.17 3.41
C ARG A 4 10.66 3.61 4.40
N PHE A 5 9.88 2.66 4.91
CA PHE A 5 8.94 2.90 6.01
C PHE A 5 8.63 1.65 6.84
N THR A 6 7.85 1.82 7.90
CA THR A 6 7.37 0.74 8.79
C THR A 6 5.86 0.59 8.70
N GLN A 7 5.37 -0.64 8.86
CA GLN A 7 3.96 -0.99 8.93
C GLN A 7 3.78 -2.00 10.06
N TYR A 8 3.45 -1.49 11.23
CA TYR A 8 3.26 -2.27 12.47
C TYR A 8 1.89 -2.10 13.16
N PRO A 9 1.02 -1.13 12.82
CA PRO A 9 -0.33 -1.09 13.39
C PRO A 9 -1.10 -2.40 13.15
N THR A 10 -1.81 -2.82 14.18
CA THR A 10 -2.73 -3.96 14.13
C THR A 10 -3.98 -3.61 13.32
N TRP A 11 -4.74 -4.63 12.91
CA TRP A 11 -6.03 -4.40 12.25
C TRP A 11 -6.98 -3.54 13.10
N ALA A 12 -7.02 -3.76 14.42
CA ALA A 12 -7.92 -3.02 15.30
C ALA A 12 -7.58 -1.52 15.34
N GLN A 13 -6.29 -1.19 15.41
CA GLN A 13 -5.81 0.19 15.38
C GLN A 13 -6.12 0.89 14.06
N ILE A 14 -5.96 0.18 12.92
CA ILE A 14 -6.30 0.74 11.61
C ILE A 14 -7.81 0.90 11.46
N HIS A 15 -8.59 -0.07 11.96
CA HIS A 15 -10.05 0.00 11.92
C HIS A 15 -10.58 1.19 12.72
N GLU A 16 -10.06 1.41 13.93
CA GLU A 16 -10.40 2.56 14.76
C GLU A 16 -10.04 3.89 14.08
N ALA A 17 -8.83 4.00 13.52
CA ALA A 17 -8.36 5.25 12.92
C ALA A 17 -8.98 5.59 11.56
N MET A 18 -9.37 4.58 10.77
CA MET A 18 -9.76 4.77 9.36
C MET A 18 -11.18 4.32 9.05
N SER A 19 -11.90 3.71 9.99
CA SER A 19 -13.24 3.13 9.79
C SER A 19 -13.29 2.15 8.61
N ILE A 20 -12.31 1.23 8.55
CA ILE A 20 -12.26 0.23 7.48
C ILE A 20 -13.39 -0.79 7.64
N ILE A 21 -13.92 -1.29 6.53
CA ILE A 21 -14.88 -2.37 6.48
C ILE A 21 -14.20 -3.69 6.10
N GLY A 22 -14.87 -4.81 6.42
CA GLY A 22 -14.43 -6.16 6.06
C GLY A 22 -13.92 -6.99 7.24
N PRO A 23 -13.49 -8.24 6.99
CA PRO A 23 -13.11 -9.16 8.04
C PRO A 23 -11.84 -8.71 8.76
N ARG A 24 -11.74 -9.09 10.05
CA ARG A 24 -10.53 -8.89 10.83
C ARG A 24 -9.35 -9.63 10.20
N ARG A 25 -8.22 -8.94 10.06
CA ARG A 25 -6.99 -9.51 9.48
C ARG A 25 -5.88 -9.60 10.53
N ASN A 26 -5.05 -10.64 10.43
CA ASN A 26 -3.82 -10.72 11.21
C ASN A 26 -2.67 -10.03 10.45
N LEU A 27 -2.53 -8.72 10.65
CA LEU A 27 -1.50 -7.92 9.97
C LEU A 27 -0.15 -8.10 10.66
N ARG A 28 0.83 -8.66 9.95
CA ARG A 28 2.19 -8.83 10.46
C ARG A 28 2.93 -7.49 10.49
N ALA A 29 3.55 -7.18 11.62
CA ALA A 29 4.43 -6.02 11.74
C ALA A 29 5.68 -6.16 10.87
N ARG A 30 6.05 -5.07 10.18
CA ARG A 30 7.17 -4.97 9.25
C ARG A 30 7.90 -3.65 9.47
N TYR A 31 9.17 -3.72 9.84
CA TYR A 31 9.96 -2.55 10.26
C TYR A 31 10.95 -2.03 9.21
N ASN A 32 10.94 -2.61 8.03
CA ASN A 32 11.84 -2.22 6.95
C ASN A 32 11.22 -2.56 5.58
N ILE A 33 10.28 -1.74 5.13
CA ILE A 33 9.65 -1.89 3.82
C ILE A 33 10.43 -1.07 2.79
N ALA A 34 10.82 -1.71 1.69
CA ALA A 34 11.53 -1.10 0.56
C ALA A 34 10.61 -0.97 -0.67
N PRO A 35 10.95 -0.15 -1.68
CA PRO A 35 10.15 0.02 -2.89
C PRO A 35 9.93 -1.30 -3.61
N THR A 36 8.87 -1.37 -4.41
CA THR A 36 8.39 -2.55 -5.14
C THR A 36 7.81 -3.67 -4.28
N THR A 37 7.96 -3.60 -2.96
CA THR A 37 7.32 -4.57 -2.07
C THR A 37 5.80 -4.39 -2.07
N THR A 38 5.06 -5.49 -1.96
CA THR A 38 3.62 -5.46 -1.68
C THR A 38 3.38 -5.02 -0.23
N VAL A 39 2.47 -4.07 -0.03
CA VAL A 39 2.16 -3.44 1.26
C VAL A 39 0.65 -3.35 1.44
N GLU A 40 0.18 -3.30 2.67
CA GLU A 40 -1.25 -3.13 2.95
C GLU A 40 -1.63 -1.66 2.80
N VAL A 41 -2.64 -1.36 1.98
CA VAL A 41 -3.11 -0.01 1.67
C VAL A 41 -4.59 0.10 1.99
N VAL A 42 -4.98 1.17 2.68
CA VAL A 42 -6.38 1.53 2.84
C VAL A 42 -6.85 2.21 1.55
N ARG A 43 -7.82 1.60 0.87
CA ARG A 43 -8.41 2.10 -0.37
C ARG A 43 -9.88 2.43 -0.15
N GLN A 44 -10.32 3.59 -0.63
CA GLN A 44 -11.75 3.92 -0.73
C GLN A 44 -12.37 3.15 -1.91
N GLY A 45 -13.41 2.36 -1.62
CA GLY A 45 -14.33 1.80 -2.60
C GLY A 45 -15.73 2.38 -2.42
N ASP A 46 -16.69 1.84 -3.18
CA ASP A 46 -18.08 2.33 -3.20
C ASP A 46 -18.79 2.11 -1.86
N ASP A 47 -18.56 0.96 -1.22
CA ASP A 47 -19.18 0.59 0.07
C ASP A 47 -18.42 1.12 1.30
N GLY A 48 -17.23 1.69 1.10
CA GLY A 48 -16.37 2.17 2.19
C GLY A 48 -14.89 1.86 2.00
N ARG A 49 -14.11 2.04 3.06
CA ARG A 49 -12.66 1.85 3.05
C ARG A 49 -12.30 0.41 3.32
N THR A 50 -11.47 -0.19 2.48
CA THR A 50 -10.99 -1.57 2.68
C THR A 50 -9.47 -1.60 2.71
N ILE A 51 -8.89 -2.61 3.36
CA ILE A 51 -7.44 -2.86 3.27
C ILE A 51 -7.18 -3.84 2.14
N VAL A 52 -6.38 -3.41 1.17
CA VAL A 52 -5.96 -4.22 0.01
C VAL A 52 -4.43 -4.28 -0.10
N PRO A 53 -3.86 -5.43 -0.51
CA PRO A 53 -2.45 -5.51 -0.81
C PRO A 53 -2.15 -4.80 -2.15
N MET A 54 -1.17 -3.89 -2.15
CA MET A 54 -0.73 -3.19 -3.36
C MET A 54 0.79 -3.13 -3.45
N ARG A 55 1.33 -3.11 -4.67
CA ARG A 55 2.75 -2.86 -4.91
C ARG A 55 3.10 -1.40 -4.57
N TRP A 56 4.15 -1.17 -3.79
CA TRP A 56 4.71 0.16 -3.61
C TRP A 56 5.53 0.59 -4.84
N GLY A 57 4.84 1.15 -5.82
CA GLY A 57 5.40 1.69 -7.04
C GLY A 57 4.38 1.58 -8.17
N LEU A 58 3.98 2.72 -8.71
CA LEU A 58 2.94 2.81 -9.74
C LEU A 58 3.38 2.15 -11.05
N VAL A 59 2.57 1.25 -11.58
CA VAL A 59 2.72 0.74 -12.95
C VAL A 59 1.65 1.42 -13.79
N PRO A 60 2.02 2.33 -14.71
CA PRO A 60 1.04 3.02 -15.53
C PRO A 60 0.32 2.03 -16.45
N VAL A 61 -1.01 2.08 -16.47
CA VAL A 61 -1.85 1.18 -17.31
C VAL A 61 -1.58 1.33 -18.81
N TRP A 62 -1.13 2.51 -19.24
CA TRP A 62 -0.76 2.81 -20.63
C TRP A 62 0.69 2.42 -20.98
N GLY A 63 1.48 2.00 -19.98
CA GLY A 63 2.87 1.63 -20.17
C GLY A 63 3.01 0.29 -20.91
N LYS A 64 3.60 0.30 -22.10
CA LYS A 64 3.81 -0.92 -22.91
C LYS A 64 5.13 -1.63 -22.64
N LYS A 65 6.00 -1.06 -21.81
CA LYS A 65 7.33 -1.61 -21.55
C LYS A 65 7.29 -2.65 -20.42
N PRO A 66 8.23 -3.62 -20.39
CA PRO A 66 8.33 -4.59 -19.29
C PRO A 66 8.51 -3.91 -17.93
N LEU A 67 8.01 -4.56 -16.86
CA LEU A 67 8.06 -4.01 -15.49
C LEU A 67 9.48 -3.60 -15.04
N LYS A 68 10.51 -4.36 -15.46
CA LYS A 68 11.93 -4.07 -15.16
C LYS A 68 12.42 -2.74 -15.73
N SER A 69 11.74 -2.19 -16.73
CA SER A 69 12.10 -0.93 -17.40
C SER A 69 11.25 0.26 -16.95
N VAL A 70 10.29 0.03 -16.04
CA VAL A 70 9.50 1.11 -15.44
C VAL A 70 10.42 1.87 -14.48
N PRO A 71 10.52 3.21 -14.59
CA PRO A 71 11.35 4.01 -13.70
C PRO A 71 10.85 3.95 -12.24
N ALA A 72 11.62 4.54 -11.33
CA ALA A 72 11.28 4.64 -9.92
C ALA A 72 10.00 5.47 -9.67
N THR A 73 8.84 4.81 -9.68
CA THR A 73 7.50 5.41 -9.53
C THR A 73 6.90 5.23 -8.13
N PHE A 74 7.74 5.16 -7.10
CA PHE A 74 7.31 4.95 -5.71
C PHE A 74 7.14 6.27 -4.91
N ASN A 75 7.45 7.42 -5.51
CA ASN A 75 7.14 8.76 -5.00
C ASN A 75 6.54 9.63 -6.13
N ALA A 76 5.72 10.60 -5.75
CA ALA A 76 5.27 11.70 -6.59
C ALA A 76 5.49 13.03 -5.83
N ARG A 77 5.84 14.11 -6.54
CA ARG A 77 5.88 15.46 -5.94
C ARG A 77 4.47 16.06 -6.00
N ALA A 78 4.09 16.83 -4.99
CA ALA A 78 2.82 17.56 -4.93
C ALA A 78 2.80 18.69 -5.96
#